data_AF-A0A9N9WMT8-F1
#
_entry.id   AF-A0A9N9WMT8-F1
#
_cell.length_a   1.000
_cell.length_b   1.000
_cell.length_c   1.000
_cell.angle_alpha   90.00
_cell.angle_beta   90.00
_cell.angle_gamma   90.00
#
_symmetry.space_group_name_H-M   'P 1'
#
loop_
_entity.id
_entity.type
_entity.pdbx_description
1 polymer ?
#
loop_
_entity_poly.entity_id
_entity_poly.type
_entity_poly.pdbx_seq_one_letter_code
_entity_poly.pdbx_strand_id
1 'polypeptide(L)'
;MFSLTKLFQTTKFFIGPRISASCQIHSSNVLSVSLEEKIGLPPRPKKPLTPFFRYLSENRTKLQTSNPQLKPIEVVKLCAKNYATIDPSVKTKYQDEYIKDQEEYIRKRTVYDNKLTDEQKYEIANAKQEVVEKKARIEYRKRLRENDKPKKPLSGFLRFLKVAAEKYPRDANQHYREWQKVVAEKWNSMSDAERKTFNDAAQLDFVKYKQEITKWELKMVRLGNIDLVREEALIEHENSQKPKRRQSKPDNIDVKDEINVKLSDAEKDNTTGEQFRDIISKYEEHNSSVAENNEKDEKSKKVIDKLRDLFRF
;
A
#
# COMPACT_ATOMS: atom_id res chain seq x y z
N MET A 1 -16.19 -32.46 5.19
CA MET A 1 -15.36 -32.22 3.98
C MET A 1 -15.74 -30.86 3.42
N PHE A 2 -15.01 -29.82 3.80
CA PHE A 2 -15.38 -28.43 3.55
C PHE A 2 -15.13 -28.00 2.09
N SER A 3 -16.17 -27.41 1.51
CA SER A 3 -16.20 -26.74 0.21
C SER A 3 -15.35 -25.47 0.22
N LEU A 4 -14.50 -25.29 -0.79
CA LEU A 4 -13.77 -24.04 -1.06
C LEU A 4 -14.13 -23.53 -2.46
N THR A 5 -15.33 -22.98 -2.60
CA THR A 5 -15.67 -22.08 -3.71
C THR A 5 -15.57 -20.64 -3.25
N LYS A 6 -14.55 -19.92 -3.72
CA LYS A 6 -14.56 -18.49 -4.13
C LYS A 6 -13.13 -17.97 -4.15
N LEU A 7 -12.65 -17.59 -5.33
CA LEU A 7 -11.90 -16.34 -5.56
C LEU A 7 -11.68 -16.16 -7.07
N PHE A 8 -11.51 -14.89 -7.48
CA PHE A 8 -11.33 -14.37 -8.84
C PHE A 8 -12.57 -13.84 -9.57
N GLN A 9 -13.09 -12.74 -9.03
CA GLN A 9 -13.79 -11.73 -9.83
C GLN A 9 -12.91 -10.50 -10.09
N THR A 10 -12.69 -10.25 -11.38
CA THR A 10 -12.56 -8.95 -12.06
C THR A 10 -11.26 -8.14 -11.96
N THR A 11 -10.46 -8.21 -13.04
CA THR A 11 -9.76 -7.03 -13.57
C THR A 11 -10.12 -6.89 -15.05
N LYS A 12 -10.95 -5.89 -15.39
CA LYS A 12 -11.23 -5.48 -16.77
C LYS A 12 -10.20 -4.40 -17.14
N PHE A 13 -9.27 -4.73 -18.02
CA PHE A 13 -8.45 -3.74 -18.72
C PHE A 13 -9.18 -3.38 -20.02
N PHE A 14 -9.71 -2.15 -20.11
CA PHE A 14 -10.18 -1.56 -21.37
C PHE A 14 -9.12 -0.55 -21.82
N ILE A 15 -8.52 -0.79 -22.98
CA ILE A 15 -7.72 0.19 -23.73
C ILE A 15 -8.51 0.43 -25.02
N GLY A 16 -9.14 1.59 -25.11
CA GLY A 16 -9.79 2.12 -26.31
C GLY A 16 -9.68 3.65 -26.27
N PRO A 17 -9.73 4.33 -27.42
CA PRO A 17 -9.59 5.78 -27.47
C PRO A 17 -10.79 6.43 -26.77
N ARG A 18 -10.50 7.33 -25.82
CA ARG A 18 -11.51 8.11 -25.09
C ARG A 18 -12.19 9.08 -26.05
N ILE A 19 -13.35 8.69 -26.57
CA ILE A 19 -14.33 9.65 -27.08
C ILE A 19 -14.80 10.46 -25.87
N SER A 20 -14.55 11.76 -25.89
CA SER A 20 -15.03 12.70 -24.89
C SER A 20 -16.55 12.82 -25.01
N ALA A 21 -17.28 11.87 -24.43
CA ALA A 21 -18.69 12.04 -24.17
C ALA A 21 -18.83 13.15 -23.13
N SER A 22 -19.34 14.30 -23.57
CA SER A 22 -19.90 15.34 -22.70
C SER A 22 -21.04 14.70 -21.90
N CYS A 23 -20.67 14.06 -20.79
CA CYS A 23 -21.61 13.55 -19.81
C CYS A 23 -22.22 14.79 -19.15
N GLN A 24 -23.35 15.25 -19.68
CA GLN A 24 -24.25 16.11 -18.92
C GLN A 24 -24.56 15.35 -17.64
N ILE A 25 -23.95 15.79 -16.55
CA ILE A 25 -24.17 15.25 -15.20
C ILE A 25 -25.59 15.66 -14.83
N HIS A 26 -26.55 14.86 -15.28
CA HIS A 26 -27.87 14.83 -14.69
C HIS A 26 -27.63 14.33 -13.27
N SER A 27 -27.91 15.20 -12.30
CA SER A 27 -27.85 14.92 -10.87
C SER A 27 -28.96 13.91 -10.49
N SER A 28 -28.87 12.68 -11.00
CA SER A 28 -29.60 11.57 -10.42
C SER A 28 -28.94 11.28 -9.06
N ASN A 29 -29.69 11.54 -7.98
CA ASN A 29 -29.37 11.13 -6.62
C ASN A 29 -29.19 9.61 -6.55
N VAL A 30 -28.02 9.10 -6.94
CA VAL A 30 -27.60 7.76 -6.53
C VAL A 30 -27.24 7.91 -5.06
N LEU A 31 -28.22 7.72 -4.19
CA LEU A 31 -27.98 7.62 -2.75
C LEU A 31 -26.88 6.58 -2.56
N SER A 32 -25.69 7.02 -2.15
CA SER A 32 -24.57 6.11 -1.93
C SER A 32 -24.98 5.13 -0.82
N VAL A 33 -25.17 3.87 -1.21
CA VAL A 33 -25.51 2.75 -0.30
C VAL A 33 -24.54 2.76 0.87
N SER A 34 -25.08 2.74 2.09
CA SER A 34 -24.26 2.76 3.31
C SER A 34 -23.40 1.49 3.41
N LEU A 35 -22.34 1.52 4.23
CA LEU A 35 -21.51 0.33 4.39
C LEU A 35 -22.31 -0.81 5.02
N GLU A 36 -23.12 -0.46 6.02
CA GLU A 36 -24.01 -1.34 6.76
C GLU A 36 -25.07 -1.96 5.83
N GLU A 37 -25.62 -1.19 4.90
CA GLU A 37 -26.59 -1.69 3.91
C GLU A 37 -25.94 -2.65 2.89
N LYS A 38 -24.66 -2.46 2.53
CA LYS A 38 -23.95 -3.38 1.63
C LYS A 38 -23.74 -4.77 2.23
N ILE A 39 -23.67 -4.87 3.55
CA ILE A 39 -23.57 -6.13 4.29
C ILE A 39 -24.95 -6.66 4.73
N GLY A 40 -26.04 -6.04 4.26
CA GLY A 40 -27.42 -6.49 4.54
C GLY A 40 -27.96 -6.06 5.91
N LEU A 41 -27.28 -5.17 6.62
CA LEU A 41 -27.70 -4.65 7.91
C LEU A 41 -28.56 -3.38 7.75
N PRO A 42 -29.41 -3.04 8.75
CA PRO A 42 -30.16 -1.80 8.70
C PRO A 42 -29.21 -0.60 8.52
N PRO A 43 -29.60 0.40 7.71
CA PRO A 43 -28.74 1.53 7.42
C PRO A 43 -28.51 2.34 8.68
N ARG A 44 -27.25 2.75 8.88
CA ARG A 44 -26.86 3.64 9.95
C ARG A 44 -27.60 4.99 9.81
N PRO A 45 -28.26 5.51 10.88
CA PRO A 45 -28.79 6.87 10.86
C PRO A 45 -27.71 7.87 10.41
N LYS A 46 -28.05 8.77 9.48
CA LYS A 46 -27.14 9.79 8.98
C LYS A 46 -27.17 11.00 9.91
N LYS A 47 -26.03 11.66 10.08
CA LYS A 47 -25.94 12.93 10.82
C LYS A 47 -26.81 13.99 10.12
N PRO A 48 -27.50 14.87 10.86
CA PRO A 48 -28.29 15.92 10.27
C PRO A 48 -27.40 16.99 9.63
N LEU A 49 -27.98 17.75 8.69
CA LEU A 49 -27.28 18.81 7.99
C LEU A 49 -26.96 19.95 8.94
N THR A 50 -25.71 20.46 8.91
CA THR A 50 -25.35 21.65 9.68
C THR A 50 -26.10 22.89 9.15
N PRO A 51 -26.22 23.96 9.94
CA PRO A 51 -27.01 25.15 9.58
C PRO A 51 -26.67 25.72 8.20
N PHE A 52 -25.37 25.81 7.89
CA PHE A 52 -24.91 26.24 6.57
C PHE A 52 -25.31 25.28 5.45
N PHE A 53 -25.17 23.97 5.64
CA PHE A 53 -25.54 23.00 4.59
C PHE A 53 -27.06 22.94 4.36
N ARG A 54 -27.85 23.19 5.41
CA ARG A 54 -29.31 23.35 5.30
C ARG A 54 -29.66 24.59 4.47
N TYR A 55 -29.09 25.76 4.80
CA TYR A 55 -29.21 26.97 4.00
C TYR A 55 -28.74 26.77 2.55
N LEU A 56 -27.61 26.10 2.34
CA LEU A 56 -27.06 25.78 1.02
C LEU A 56 -28.04 24.93 0.21
N SER A 57 -28.70 23.94 0.83
CA SER A 57 -29.64 23.06 0.15
C SER A 57 -30.85 23.82 -0.43
N GLU A 58 -31.33 24.84 0.30
CA GLU A 58 -32.49 25.66 -0.09
C GLU A 58 -32.13 26.76 -1.11
N ASN A 59 -30.93 27.33 -1.01
CA ASN A 59 -30.54 28.52 -1.78
C ASN A 59 -29.68 28.19 -3.00
N ARG A 60 -29.02 27.03 -3.03
CA ARG A 60 -28.19 26.60 -4.19
C ARG A 60 -28.99 26.59 -5.48
N THR A 61 -30.19 26.03 -5.48
CA THR A 61 -31.03 25.91 -6.68
C THR A 61 -31.45 27.29 -7.18
N LYS A 62 -31.88 28.18 -6.27
CA LYS A 62 -32.23 29.57 -6.57
C LYS A 62 -31.05 30.32 -7.19
N LEU A 63 -29.87 30.23 -6.58
CA LEU A 63 -28.67 30.89 -7.08
C LEU A 63 -28.17 30.28 -8.41
N GLN A 64 -28.36 28.98 -8.65
CA GLN A 64 -28.03 28.35 -9.92
C GLN A 64 -28.97 28.81 -11.05
N THR A 65 -30.27 28.95 -10.77
CA THR A 65 -31.24 29.47 -11.74
C THR A 65 -31.00 30.94 -12.05
N SER A 66 -30.62 31.76 -11.05
CA SER A 66 -30.26 33.16 -11.26
C SER A 66 -28.89 33.35 -11.91
N ASN A 67 -27.99 32.36 -11.82
CA ASN A 67 -26.66 32.39 -12.43
C ASN A 67 -26.37 31.12 -13.25
N PRO A 68 -27.11 30.85 -14.35
CA PRO A 68 -26.93 29.61 -15.13
C PRO A 68 -25.54 29.48 -15.76
N GLN A 69 -24.86 30.62 -15.96
CA GLN A 69 -23.52 30.70 -16.55
C GLN A 69 -22.41 30.29 -15.57
N LEU A 70 -22.65 30.40 -14.26
CA LEU A 70 -21.64 30.12 -13.25
C LEU A 70 -21.51 28.61 -13.03
N LYS A 71 -20.27 28.18 -12.79
CA LYS A 71 -20.01 26.79 -12.43
C LYS A 71 -20.64 26.51 -11.05
N PRO A 72 -21.17 25.30 -10.80
CA PRO A 72 -21.79 24.97 -9.52
C PRO A 72 -20.89 25.24 -8.29
N ILE A 73 -19.56 25.16 -8.45
CA ILE A 73 -18.61 25.46 -7.38
C ILE A 73 -18.56 26.96 -7.03
N GLU A 74 -18.75 27.84 -8.02
CA GLU A 74 -18.80 29.29 -7.85
C GLU A 74 -20.13 29.70 -7.20
N VAL A 75 -21.23 29.05 -7.59
CA VAL A 75 -22.55 29.22 -6.95
C VAL A 75 -22.50 28.86 -5.46
N VAL A 76 -21.82 27.77 -5.08
CA VAL A 76 -21.63 27.41 -3.66
C VAL A 76 -20.80 28.47 -2.92
N LYS A 77 -19.73 29.00 -3.54
CA LYS A 77 -18.94 30.10 -2.95
C LYS A 77 -19.79 31.36 -2.74
N LEU A 78 -20.65 31.71 -3.70
CA LEU A 78 -21.58 32.83 -3.57
C LEU A 78 -22.58 32.61 -2.42
N CYS A 79 -23.14 31.40 -2.33
CA CYS A 79 -24.03 31.03 -1.24
C CYS A 79 -23.35 31.14 0.14
N ALA A 80 -22.09 30.73 0.25
CA ALA A 80 -21.29 30.89 1.47
C ALA A 80 -21.09 32.36 1.85
N LYS A 81 -20.84 33.25 0.87
CA LYS A 81 -20.76 34.70 1.11
C LYS A 81 -22.10 35.25 1.60
N ASN A 82 -23.21 34.88 0.97
CA ASN A 82 -24.54 35.33 1.36
C ASN A 82 -24.91 34.85 2.78
N TYR A 83 -24.54 33.63 3.15
CA TYR A 83 -24.74 33.10 4.49
C TYR A 83 -23.90 33.81 5.56
N ALA A 84 -22.72 34.33 5.19
CA ALA A 84 -21.90 35.11 6.11
C ALA A 84 -22.50 36.49 6.43
N THR A 85 -23.23 37.08 5.48
CA THR A 85 -23.86 38.41 5.61
C THR A 85 -25.35 38.35 5.96
N ILE A 86 -25.93 37.16 6.11
CA ILE A 86 -27.35 37.00 6.41
C ILE A 86 -27.67 37.51 7.82
N ASP A 87 -28.91 37.96 8.01
CA ASP A 87 -29.39 38.42 9.30
C ASP A 87 -29.18 37.36 10.41
N PRO A 88 -28.66 37.75 11.59
CA PRO A 88 -28.43 36.83 12.70
C PRO A 88 -29.67 36.05 13.13
N SER A 89 -30.88 36.63 13.03
CA SER A 89 -32.14 35.93 13.37
C SER A 89 -32.37 34.73 12.47
N VAL A 90 -32.12 34.87 11.16
CA VAL A 90 -32.26 33.77 10.21
C VAL A 90 -31.22 32.68 10.49
N LYS A 91 -29.99 33.09 10.83
CA LYS A 91 -28.93 32.15 11.21
C LYS A 91 -29.29 31.35 12.47
N THR A 92 -29.89 32.00 13.47
CA THR A 92 -30.38 31.35 14.69
C THR A 92 -31.48 30.34 14.39
N LYS A 93 -32.42 30.63 13.47
CA LYS A 93 -33.44 29.64 13.06
C LYS A 93 -32.82 28.33 12.55
N TYR A 94 -31.84 28.42 11.66
CA TYR A 94 -31.15 27.22 11.16
C TYR A 94 -30.33 26.50 12.24
N GLN A 95 -29.81 27.24 13.23
CA GLN A 95 -29.12 26.67 14.39
C GLN A 95 -30.07 25.89 15.29
N ASP A 96 -31.25 26.46 15.58
CA ASP A 96 -32.28 25.82 16.42
C ASP A 96 -32.83 24.55 15.77
N GLU A 97 -33.07 24.60 14.46
CA GLU A 97 -33.46 23.40 13.67
C GLU A 97 -32.37 22.32 13.72
N TYR A 98 -31.10 22.70 13.56
CA TYR A 98 -29.99 21.77 13.66
C TYR A 98 -29.90 21.10 15.05
N ILE A 99 -30.13 21.84 16.13
CA ILE A 99 -30.13 21.29 17.49
C ILE A 99 -31.25 20.25 17.64
N LYS A 100 -32.47 20.57 17.19
CA LYS A 100 -33.61 19.62 17.22
C LYS A 100 -33.31 18.35 16.43
N ASP A 101 -32.78 18.50 15.22
CA ASP A 101 -32.41 17.35 14.39
C ASP A 101 -31.27 16.52 15.00
N GLN A 102 -30.32 17.17 15.68
CA GLN A 102 -29.24 16.48 16.40
C GLN A 102 -29.79 15.63 17.54
N GLU A 103 -30.73 16.16 18.33
CA GLU A 103 -31.40 15.38 19.38
C GLU A 103 -32.13 14.16 18.80
N GLU A 104 -32.87 14.34 17.71
CA GLU A 104 -33.56 13.24 17.04
C GLU A 104 -32.57 12.21 16.47
N TYR A 105 -31.48 12.67 15.86
CA TYR A 105 -30.39 11.80 15.38
C TYR A 105 -29.76 11.00 16.52
N ILE A 106 -29.49 11.62 17.67
CA ILE A 106 -28.95 10.93 18.86
C ILE A 106 -29.93 9.85 19.32
N ARG A 107 -31.23 10.15 19.43
CA ARG A 107 -32.26 9.15 19.79
C ARG A 107 -32.27 7.97 18.81
N LYS A 108 -32.35 8.25 17.51
CA LYS A 108 -32.31 7.22 16.44
C LYS A 108 -31.02 6.41 16.48
N ARG A 109 -29.89 7.07 16.76
CA ARG A 109 -28.56 6.45 16.84
C ARG A 109 -28.45 5.50 18.03
N THR A 110 -28.95 5.88 19.20
CA THR A 110 -28.95 5.03 20.39
C THR A 110 -29.82 3.79 20.18
N VAL A 111 -31.02 3.95 19.63
CA VAL A 111 -31.90 2.82 19.29
C VAL A 111 -31.22 1.87 18.30
N TYR A 112 -30.54 2.42 17.28
CA TYR A 112 -29.80 1.64 16.31
C TYR A 112 -28.64 0.86 16.94
N ASP A 113 -27.81 1.53 17.75
CA ASP A 113 -26.63 0.91 18.37
C ASP A 113 -27.04 -0.18 19.38
N ASN A 114 -28.17 -0.01 20.08
CA ASN A 114 -28.72 -1.02 21.00
C ASN A 114 -29.35 -2.21 20.27
N LYS A 115 -29.81 -2.05 19.03
CA LYS A 115 -30.39 -3.13 18.22
C LYS A 115 -29.32 -4.07 17.64
N LEU A 116 -28.08 -3.60 17.51
CA LEU A 116 -26.99 -4.38 16.91
C LEU A 116 -26.47 -5.46 17.86
N THR A 117 -26.37 -6.68 17.36
CA THR A 117 -25.67 -7.76 18.05
C THR A 117 -24.15 -7.56 17.98
N ASP A 118 -23.41 -8.21 18.86
CA ASP A 118 -21.94 -8.10 18.85
C ASP A 118 -21.30 -8.71 17.60
N GLU A 119 -21.91 -9.77 17.05
CA GLU A 119 -21.53 -10.34 15.75
C GLU A 119 -21.68 -9.32 14.62
N GLN A 120 -22.82 -8.60 14.55
CA GLN A 120 -23.06 -7.56 13.55
C GLN A 120 -22.07 -6.40 13.71
N LYS A 121 -21.72 -6.02 14.95
CA LYS A 121 -20.70 -4.99 15.21
C LYS A 121 -19.33 -5.43 14.68
N TYR A 122 -18.99 -6.71 14.85
CA TYR A 122 -17.75 -7.29 14.32
C TYR A 122 -17.73 -7.28 12.78
N GLU A 123 -18.81 -7.68 12.12
CA GLU A 123 -18.93 -7.61 10.65
C GLU A 123 -18.79 -6.18 10.12
N ILE A 124 -19.42 -5.20 10.79
CA ILE A 124 -19.27 -3.78 10.46
C ILE A 124 -17.81 -3.33 10.62
N ALA A 125 -17.11 -3.79 11.65
CA ALA A 125 -15.71 -3.45 11.89
C ALA A 125 -14.80 -4.03 10.78
N ASN A 126 -14.98 -5.30 10.42
CA ASN A 126 -14.26 -5.95 9.33
C ASN A 126 -14.52 -5.24 7.99
N ALA A 127 -15.78 -4.95 7.67
CA ALA A 127 -16.13 -4.24 6.45
C ALA A 127 -15.51 -2.82 6.40
N LYS A 128 -15.39 -2.13 7.55
CA LYS A 128 -14.67 -0.85 7.63
C LYS A 128 -13.18 -1.02 7.37
N GLN A 129 -12.57 -2.06 7.94
CA GLN A 129 -11.17 -2.36 7.73
C GLN A 129 -10.88 -2.66 6.25
N GLU A 130 -11.70 -3.46 5.58
CA GLU A 130 -11.58 -3.72 4.14
C GLU A 130 -11.64 -2.43 3.29
N VAL A 131 -12.51 -1.49 3.67
CA VAL A 131 -12.61 -0.18 2.98
C VAL A 131 -11.33 0.63 3.19
N VAL A 132 -10.76 0.64 4.39
CA VAL A 132 -9.50 1.33 4.70
C VAL A 132 -8.35 0.70 3.93
N GLU A 133 -8.20 -0.62 3.95
CA GLU A 133 -7.18 -1.37 3.21
C GLU A 133 -7.32 -1.17 1.70
N LYS A 134 -8.55 -1.16 1.17
CA LYS A 134 -8.81 -0.87 -0.24
C LYS A 134 -8.37 0.54 -0.61
N LYS A 135 -8.64 1.54 0.23
CA LYS A 135 -8.19 2.93 0.03
C LYS A 135 -6.66 3.02 0.09
N ALA A 136 -6.04 2.42 1.11
CA ALA A 136 -4.59 2.36 1.25
C ALA A 136 -3.92 1.71 0.02
N ARG A 137 -4.49 0.60 -0.49
CA ARG A 137 -4.02 -0.06 -1.72
C ARG A 137 -4.15 0.83 -2.96
N ILE A 138 -5.23 1.61 -3.08
CA ILE A 138 -5.42 2.55 -4.19
C ILE A 138 -4.39 3.68 -4.11
N GLU A 139 -4.19 4.24 -2.92
CA GLU A 139 -3.23 5.32 -2.69
C GLU A 139 -1.80 4.85 -2.91
N TYR A 140 -1.43 3.67 -2.40
CA TYR A 140 -0.14 3.05 -2.68
C TYR A 140 0.10 2.89 -4.18
N ARG A 141 -0.88 2.33 -4.92
CA ARG A 141 -0.78 2.22 -6.39
C ARG A 141 -0.70 3.58 -7.09
N LYS A 142 -1.31 4.62 -6.53
CA LYS A 142 -1.23 5.98 -7.05
C LYS A 142 0.18 6.56 -6.85
N ARG A 143 0.74 6.43 -5.65
CA ARG A 143 2.14 6.79 -5.35
C ARG A 143 3.14 6.07 -6.25
N LEU A 144 2.90 4.78 -6.56
CA LEU A 144 3.74 4.05 -7.53
C LEU A 144 3.66 4.64 -8.94
N ARG A 145 2.49 5.15 -9.36
CA ARG A 145 2.33 5.80 -10.68
C ARG A 145 2.93 7.19 -10.72
N GLU A 146 2.77 7.97 -9.64
CA GLU A 146 3.34 9.32 -9.53
C GLU A 146 4.85 9.32 -9.45
N ASN A 147 5.45 8.27 -8.89
CA ASN A 147 6.89 8.07 -8.88
C ASN A 147 7.42 7.36 -10.14
N ASP A 148 6.62 7.23 -11.20
CA ASP A 148 7.01 6.62 -12.47
C ASP A 148 7.63 5.21 -12.33
N LYS A 149 7.07 4.36 -11.46
CA LYS A 149 7.56 2.98 -11.32
C LYS A 149 7.54 2.28 -12.68
N PRO A 150 8.68 1.74 -13.16
CA PRO A 150 8.74 0.98 -14.39
C PRO A 150 7.70 -0.14 -14.40
N LYS A 151 7.03 -0.36 -15.53
CA LYS A 151 6.03 -1.42 -15.68
C LYS A 151 6.71 -2.70 -16.16
N LYS A 152 6.28 -3.84 -15.61
CA LYS A 152 6.74 -5.15 -16.10
C LYS A 152 6.40 -5.29 -17.60
N PRO A 153 7.35 -5.73 -18.43
CA PRO A 153 7.13 -5.90 -19.85
C PRO A 153 6.17 -7.06 -20.12
N LEU A 154 5.56 -7.04 -21.31
CA LEU A 154 4.63 -8.08 -21.74
C LEU A 154 5.38 -9.40 -21.96
N SER A 155 4.82 -10.49 -21.41
CA SER A 155 5.23 -11.87 -21.69
C SER A 155 5.03 -12.22 -23.18
N GLY A 156 5.73 -13.24 -23.68
CA GLY A 156 5.70 -13.63 -25.10
C GLY A 156 4.28 -13.83 -25.64
N PHE A 157 3.42 -14.52 -24.90
CA PHE A 157 2.01 -14.66 -25.28
C PHE A 157 1.25 -13.32 -25.34
N LEU A 158 1.47 -12.41 -24.39
CA LEU A 158 0.81 -11.09 -24.40
C LEU A 158 1.34 -10.18 -25.51
N ARG A 159 2.59 -10.36 -25.94
CA ARG A 159 3.13 -9.72 -27.14
C ARG A 159 2.45 -10.26 -28.39
N PHE A 160 2.34 -11.58 -28.48
CA PHE A 160 1.58 -12.21 -29.55
C PHE A 160 0.13 -11.73 -29.54
N LEU A 161 -0.52 -11.60 -28.39
CA LEU A 161 -1.90 -11.12 -28.29
C LEU A 161 -2.07 -9.70 -28.87
N LYS A 162 -1.08 -8.81 -28.69
CA LYS A 162 -1.07 -7.50 -29.36
C LYS A 162 -1.01 -7.63 -30.88
N VAL A 163 -0.08 -8.45 -31.39
CA VAL A 163 0.07 -8.69 -32.83
C VAL A 163 -1.16 -9.41 -33.41
N ALA A 164 -1.74 -10.32 -32.65
CA ALA A 164 -2.93 -11.08 -33.02
C ALA A 164 -4.19 -10.22 -33.00
N ALA A 165 -4.26 -9.17 -32.16
CA ALA A 165 -5.35 -8.18 -32.21
C ALA A 165 -5.38 -7.41 -33.54
N GLU A 166 -4.21 -7.17 -34.14
CA GLU A 166 -4.09 -6.52 -35.46
C GLU A 166 -4.38 -7.53 -36.59
N LYS A 167 -3.84 -8.75 -36.49
CA LYS A 167 -3.99 -9.79 -37.52
C LYS A 167 -5.37 -10.44 -37.55
N TYR A 168 -6.02 -10.56 -36.39
CA TYR A 168 -7.31 -11.20 -36.23
C TYR A 168 -8.23 -10.24 -35.47
N PRO A 169 -8.80 -9.23 -36.15
CA PRO A 169 -9.67 -8.27 -35.50
C PRO A 169 -10.86 -8.99 -34.87
N ARG A 170 -11.32 -8.46 -33.74
CA ARG A 170 -12.49 -9.00 -33.03
C ARG A 170 -13.75 -8.69 -33.83
N ASP A 171 -14.63 -9.68 -33.97
CA ASP A 171 -15.97 -9.45 -34.50
C ASP A 171 -16.76 -8.48 -33.59
N ALA A 172 -17.60 -7.64 -34.19
CA ALA A 172 -18.31 -6.57 -33.48
C ALA A 172 -19.19 -7.10 -32.33
N ASN A 173 -19.76 -8.31 -32.49
CA ASN A 173 -20.67 -8.95 -31.54
C ASN A 173 -19.98 -9.96 -30.60
N GLN A 174 -18.70 -10.27 -30.78
CA GLN A 174 -18.02 -11.29 -29.97
C GLN A 174 -17.50 -10.72 -28.65
N HIS A 175 -17.69 -11.47 -27.55
CA HIS A 175 -17.15 -11.08 -26.26
C HIS A 175 -15.62 -11.24 -26.25
N TYR A 176 -14.87 -10.27 -25.71
CA TYR A 176 -13.39 -10.28 -25.72
C TYR A 176 -12.77 -11.57 -25.17
N ARG A 177 -13.39 -12.20 -24.16
CA ARG A 177 -12.94 -13.48 -23.62
C ARG A 177 -13.01 -14.64 -24.61
N GLU A 178 -13.99 -14.64 -25.52
CA GLU A 178 -14.14 -15.70 -26.52
C GLU A 178 -13.09 -15.54 -27.61
N TRP A 179 -12.89 -14.31 -28.08
CA TRP A 179 -11.79 -13.98 -29.00
C TRP A 179 -10.43 -14.37 -28.43
N GLN A 180 -10.18 -14.07 -27.15
CA GLN A 180 -8.93 -14.48 -26.47
C GLN A 180 -8.72 -16.00 -26.45
N LYS A 181 -9.79 -16.81 -26.35
CA LYS A 181 -9.68 -18.28 -26.41
C LYS A 181 -9.21 -18.73 -27.80
N VAL A 182 -9.82 -18.19 -28.85
CA VAL A 182 -9.43 -18.48 -30.24
C VAL A 182 -7.97 -18.08 -30.50
N VAL A 183 -7.54 -16.92 -30.00
CA VAL A 183 -6.14 -16.49 -30.12
C VAL A 183 -5.20 -17.38 -29.30
N ALA A 184 -5.62 -17.87 -28.13
CA ALA A 184 -4.84 -18.80 -27.32
C ALA A 184 -4.68 -20.17 -28.02
N GLU A 185 -5.73 -20.67 -28.66
CA GLU A 185 -5.65 -21.88 -29.50
C GLU A 185 -4.65 -21.69 -30.63
N LYS A 186 -4.71 -20.56 -31.34
CA LYS A 186 -3.72 -20.21 -32.38
C LYS A 186 -2.30 -20.19 -31.82
N TRP A 187 -2.07 -19.62 -30.63
CA TRP A 187 -0.75 -19.64 -29.98
C TRP A 187 -0.26 -21.05 -29.69
N ASN A 188 -1.14 -21.95 -29.26
CA ASN A 188 -0.80 -23.34 -28.99
C ASN A 188 -0.52 -24.13 -30.28
N SER A 189 -1.20 -23.80 -31.37
CA SER A 189 -0.99 -24.38 -32.70
C SER A 189 0.20 -23.80 -33.46
N MET A 190 0.76 -22.65 -33.05
CA MET A 190 1.98 -22.08 -33.66
C MET A 190 3.20 -22.96 -33.41
N SER A 191 4.16 -22.89 -34.34
CA SER A 191 5.42 -23.60 -34.21
C SER A 191 6.25 -23.09 -33.03
N ASP A 192 7.09 -23.96 -32.46
CA ASP A 192 7.99 -23.57 -31.38
C ASP A 192 8.97 -22.47 -31.80
N ALA A 193 9.38 -22.45 -33.06
CA ALA A 193 10.25 -21.42 -33.61
C ALA A 193 9.57 -20.04 -33.58
N GLU A 194 8.31 -19.93 -34.02
CA GLU A 194 7.57 -18.67 -34.00
C GLU A 194 7.28 -18.22 -32.56
N ARG A 195 6.85 -19.15 -31.68
CA ARG A 195 6.67 -18.86 -30.25
C ARG A 195 7.96 -18.35 -29.60
N LYS A 196 9.09 -18.95 -29.95
CA LYS A 196 10.41 -18.57 -29.44
C LYS A 196 10.74 -17.13 -29.78
N THR A 197 10.43 -16.63 -30.98
CA THR A 197 10.70 -15.21 -31.32
C THR A 197 10.01 -14.24 -30.37
N PHE A 198 8.74 -14.50 -30.02
CA PHE A 198 7.99 -13.67 -29.08
C PHE A 198 8.50 -13.80 -27.64
N ASN A 199 8.91 -15.00 -27.24
CA ASN A 199 9.48 -15.26 -25.93
C ASN A 199 10.85 -14.60 -25.76
N ASP A 200 11.73 -14.71 -26.75
CA ASP A 200 13.06 -14.08 -26.77
C ASP A 200 12.93 -12.55 -26.73
N ALA A 201 12.02 -11.98 -27.52
CA ALA A 201 11.72 -10.54 -27.47
C ALA A 201 11.16 -10.11 -26.10
N ALA A 202 10.32 -10.94 -25.46
CA ALA A 202 9.84 -10.68 -24.11
C ALA A 202 10.97 -10.72 -23.06
N GLN A 203 11.89 -11.67 -23.21
CA GLN A 203 13.03 -11.82 -22.33
C GLN A 203 14.00 -10.63 -22.43
N LEU A 204 14.29 -10.16 -23.64
CA LEU A 204 15.13 -8.97 -23.86
C LEU A 204 14.55 -7.75 -23.15
N ASP A 205 13.26 -7.51 -23.28
CA ASP A 205 12.62 -6.37 -22.61
C ASP A 205 12.52 -6.59 -21.09
N PHE A 206 12.44 -7.84 -20.61
CA PHE A 206 12.53 -8.15 -19.19
C PHE A 206 13.90 -7.84 -18.61
N VAL A 207 14.98 -8.10 -19.34
CA VAL A 207 16.34 -7.71 -18.93
C VAL A 207 16.47 -6.19 -18.81
N LYS A 208 15.96 -5.43 -19.79
CA LYS A 208 15.93 -3.95 -19.73
C LYS A 208 15.14 -3.45 -18.53
N TYR A 209 13.94 -3.99 -18.31
CA TYR A 209 13.11 -3.67 -17.15
C TYR A 209 13.82 -3.95 -15.82
N LYS A 210 14.58 -5.05 -15.72
CA LYS A 210 15.36 -5.36 -14.51
C LYS A 210 16.38 -4.27 -14.20
N GLN A 211 17.04 -3.72 -15.22
CA GLN A 211 17.98 -2.60 -15.03
C GLN A 211 17.26 -1.30 -14.64
N GLU A 212 16.14 -1.01 -15.30
CA GLU A 212 15.33 0.19 -15.01
C GLU A 212 14.76 0.17 -13.60
N ILE A 213 14.23 -0.97 -13.15
CA ILE A 213 13.65 -1.08 -11.81
C ILE A 213 14.74 -0.93 -10.74
N THR A 214 15.94 -1.49 -10.92
CA THR A 214 17.04 -1.29 -9.96
C THR A 214 17.44 0.18 -9.87
N LYS A 215 17.56 0.89 -11.00
CA LYS A 215 17.83 2.34 -11.01
C LYS A 215 16.72 3.12 -10.31
N TRP A 216 15.47 2.74 -10.53
CA TRP A 216 14.31 3.36 -9.88
C TRP A 216 14.30 3.09 -8.38
N GLU A 217 14.62 1.88 -7.93
CA GLU A 217 14.71 1.50 -6.52
C GLU A 217 15.77 2.33 -5.79
N LEU A 218 16.96 2.46 -6.37
CA LEU A 218 18.02 3.32 -5.85
C LEU A 218 17.58 4.80 -5.75
N LYS A 219 16.84 5.29 -6.76
CA LYS A 219 16.27 6.65 -6.74
C LYS A 219 15.27 6.80 -5.59
N MET A 220 14.40 5.81 -5.37
CA MET A 220 13.40 5.85 -4.30
C MET A 220 14.02 5.80 -2.90
N VAL A 221 15.05 4.97 -2.69
CA VAL A 221 15.83 4.95 -1.44
C VAL A 221 16.45 6.32 -1.17
N ARG A 222 17.07 6.94 -2.18
CA ARG A 222 17.68 8.28 -2.06
C ARG A 222 16.67 9.36 -1.68
N LEU A 223 15.43 9.27 -2.18
CA LEU A 223 14.35 10.21 -1.88
C LEU A 223 13.64 9.91 -0.55
N GLY A 224 14.03 8.85 0.18
CA GLY A 224 13.39 8.45 1.44
C GLY A 224 12.06 7.68 1.26
N ASN A 225 11.67 7.35 0.03
CA ASN A 225 10.45 6.60 -0.29
C ASN A 225 10.69 5.07 -0.20
N ILE A 226 11.15 4.62 0.96
CA ILE A 226 11.58 3.23 1.20
C ILE A 226 10.41 2.25 1.06
N ASP A 227 9.20 2.67 1.42
CA ASP A 227 7.97 1.87 1.36
C ASP A 227 7.56 1.44 -0.06
N LEU A 228 8.09 2.10 -1.09
CA LEU A 228 7.79 1.80 -2.49
C LEU A 228 8.75 0.77 -3.11
N VAL A 229 9.86 0.49 -2.43
CA VAL A 229 10.98 -0.35 -2.89
C VAL A 229 10.77 -1.81 -2.49
N ARG A 230 11.27 -2.76 -3.29
CA ARG A 230 11.26 -4.18 -2.91
C ARG A 230 12.22 -4.41 -1.75
N GLU A 231 11.79 -5.25 -0.80
CA GLU A 231 12.59 -5.61 0.38
C GLU A 231 13.98 -6.13 0.03
N GLU A 232 14.09 -7.00 -1.00
CA GLU A 232 15.36 -7.54 -1.51
C GLU A 232 16.36 -6.43 -1.92
N ALA A 233 15.89 -5.36 -2.57
CA ALA A 233 16.75 -4.27 -3.04
C ALA A 233 17.27 -3.39 -1.90
N LEU A 234 16.58 -3.37 -0.76
CA LEU A 234 17.04 -2.67 0.45
C LEU A 234 18.24 -3.40 1.06
N ILE A 235 18.17 -4.74 1.12
CA ILE A 235 19.24 -5.60 1.65
C ILE A 235 20.51 -5.48 0.79
N GLU A 236 20.38 -5.45 -0.53
CA GLU A 236 21.52 -5.28 -1.45
C GLU A 236 22.22 -3.92 -1.28
N HIS A 237 21.46 -2.85 -1.08
CA HIS A 237 22.02 -1.52 -0.84
C HIS A 237 22.74 -1.43 0.51
N GLU A 238 22.16 -2.00 1.57
CA GLU A 238 22.78 -2.05 2.90
C GLU A 238 24.10 -2.83 2.90
N ASN A 239 24.13 -3.99 2.24
CA ASN A 239 25.35 -4.79 2.10
C ASN A 239 26.42 -4.12 1.23
N SER A 240 26.03 -3.26 0.28
CA SER A 240 26.96 -2.46 -0.53
C SER A 240 27.58 -1.29 0.23
N GLN A 241 26.91 -0.79 1.28
CA GLN A 241 27.40 0.29 2.15
C GLN A 241 28.27 -0.21 3.31
N LYS A 242 28.26 -1.51 3.63
CA LYS A 242 29.23 -2.10 4.56
C LYS A 242 30.65 -1.93 3.97
N PRO A 243 31.64 -1.45 4.75
CA PRO A 243 32.99 -1.28 4.24
C PRO A 243 33.52 -2.62 3.73
N LYS A 244 33.88 -2.69 2.45
CA LYS A 244 34.60 -3.85 1.89
C LYS A 244 35.89 -4.00 2.68
N ARG A 245 35.97 -5.04 3.51
CA ARG A 245 37.20 -5.45 4.20
C ARG A 245 38.28 -5.58 3.12
N ARG A 246 39.32 -4.73 3.17
CA ARG A 246 40.40 -4.66 2.18
C ARG A 246 40.91 -6.09 1.91
N GLN A 247 40.67 -6.60 0.71
CA GLN A 247 41.38 -7.79 0.24
C GLN A 247 42.81 -7.34 -0.04
N SER A 248 43.77 -7.88 0.72
CA SER A 248 45.20 -7.70 0.46
C SER A 248 45.52 -8.23 -0.94
N LYS A 249 46.27 -7.43 -1.69
CA LYS A 249 46.77 -7.70 -3.05
C LYS A 249 47.48 -9.06 -3.12
N PRO A 250 47.34 -9.84 -4.21
CA PRO A 250 48.10 -11.08 -4.38
C PRO A 250 49.45 -10.75 -5.06
N ASP A 251 50.55 -11.13 -4.42
CA ASP A 251 51.84 -11.27 -5.09
C ASP A 251 52.05 -12.74 -5.45
N ASN A 252 52.52 -12.95 -6.69
CA ASN A 252 52.67 -14.21 -7.39
C ASN A 252 54.02 -14.89 -7.03
N ILE A 253 54.09 -16.20 -7.28
CA ILE A 253 55.28 -17.08 -7.40
C ILE A 253 55.70 -17.83 -6.12
N ASP A 254 55.14 -19.04 -6.00
CA ASP A 254 55.77 -20.35 -5.74
C ASP A 254 57.13 -20.40 -5.02
N VAL A 255 57.10 -20.66 -3.69
CA VAL A 255 58.23 -21.25 -2.91
C VAL A 255 57.64 -22.12 -1.79
N LYS A 256 57.11 -23.28 -2.13
CA LYS A 256 56.56 -24.24 -1.14
C LYS A 256 57.56 -25.27 -0.62
N ASP A 257 58.79 -25.28 -1.12
CA ASP A 257 59.73 -26.37 -0.82
C ASP A 257 60.87 -26.01 0.16
N GLU A 258 60.94 -24.80 0.73
CA GLU A 258 62.03 -24.42 1.66
C GLU A 258 61.63 -24.22 3.14
N ILE A 259 60.34 -24.17 3.50
CA ILE A 259 59.94 -23.90 4.90
C ILE A 259 59.93 -25.18 5.76
N ASN A 260 59.94 -26.37 5.15
CA ASN A 260 59.96 -27.64 5.88
C ASN A 260 61.33 -28.00 6.51
N VAL A 261 62.33 -27.11 6.40
CA VAL A 261 63.68 -27.32 6.94
C VAL A 261 63.99 -26.42 8.15
N LYS A 262 63.12 -25.46 8.52
CA LYS A 262 63.40 -24.51 9.64
C LYS A 262 62.39 -24.56 10.79
N LEU A 263 61.72 -25.70 10.97
CA LEU A 263 60.90 -26.02 12.14
C LEU A 263 61.65 -26.85 13.20
N SER A 264 62.98 -26.99 13.09
CA SER A 264 63.81 -27.73 14.06
C SER A 264 64.54 -26.85 15.08
N ASP A 265 64.62 -25.53 14.91
CA ASP A 265 65.45 -24.68 15.77
C ASP A 265 64.68 -23.41 16.16
N ALA A 266 64.14 -23.40 17.39
CA ALA A 266 63.74 -22.24 18.21
C ALA A 266 62.41 -22.46 18.97
N GLU A 267 62.30 -23.59 19.68
CA GLU A 267 61.68 -23.55 21.00
C GLU A 267 62.59 -22.74 21.92
N LYS A 268 62.19 -21.50 22.22
CA LYS A 268 62.48 -20.69 23.43
C LYS A 268 62.24 -19.22 23.08
N ASP A 269 61.11 -18.68 23.51
CA ASP A 269 61.07 -17.52 24.42
C ASP A 269 59.62 -17.18 24.79
N ASN A 270 59.38 -17.18 26.09
CA ASN A 270 58.10 -17.47 26.75
C ASN A 270 57.32 -16.20 27.14
N THR A 271 57.46 -15.10 26.37
CA THR A 271 56.97 -13.76 26.79
C THR A 271 55.71 -13.31 26.06
N THR A 272 55.43 -13.86 24.87
CA THR A 272 54.22 -13.55 24.10
C THR A 272 53.01 -14.37 24.53
N GLY A 273 53.20 -15.54 25.14
CA GLY A 273 52.09 -16.39 25.61
C GLY A 273 51.33 -15.81 26.82
N GLU A 274 52.03 -15.18 27.76
CA GLU A 274 51.41 -14.57 28.94
C GLU A 274 50.61 -13.31 28.61
N GLN A 275 51.10 -12.50 27.65
CA GLN A 275 50.39 -11.29 27.20
C GLN A 275 49.05 -11.62 26.53
N PHE A 276 48.96 -12.72 25.79
CA PHE A 276 47.71 -13.15 25.17
C PHE A 276 46.71 -13.75 26.17
N ARG A 277 47.19 -14.45 27.21
CA ARG A 277 46.30 -14.96 28.28
C ARG A 277 45.71 -13.85 29.14
N ASP A 278 46.50 -12.81 29.46
CA ASP A 278 46.06 -11.68 30.28
C ASP A 278 44.96 -10.83 29.58
N ILE A 279 45.02 -10.74 28.25
CA ILE A 279 44.01 -10.05 27.43
C ILE A 279 42.69 -10.84 27.40
N ILE A 280 42.75 -12.17 27.33
CA ILE A 280 41.54 -13.02 27.33
C ILE A 280 40.86 -12.96 28.70
N SER A 281 41.61 -13.03 29.80
CA SER A 281 41.07 -12.96 31.16
C SER A 281 40.36 -11.62 31.42
N LYS A 282 40.93 -10.49 30.98
CA LYS A 282 40.29 -9.16 31.08
C LYS A 282 39.00 -9.04 30.28
N TYR A 283 38.89 -9.75 29.16
CA TYR A 283 37.69 -9.75 28.32
C TYR A 283 36.55 -10.58 28.93
N GLU A 284 36.88 -11.67 29.62
CA GLU A 284 35.92 -12.54 30.31
C GLU A 284 35.39 -11.91 31.60
N GLU A 285 36.23 -11.23 32.38
CA GLU A 285 35.80 -10.46 33.57
C GLU A 285 34.85 -9.30 33.21
N HIS A 286 35.15 -8.58 32.11
CA HIS A 286 34.29 -7.49 31.63
C HIS A 286 32.91 -7.99 31.17
N ASN A 287 32.82 -9.19 30.59
CA ASN A 287 31.54 -9.77 30.17
C ASN A 287 30.76 -10.43 31.33
N SER A 288 31.42 -10.87 32.39
CA SER A 288 30.76 -11.34 33.62
C SER A 288 30.06 -10.20 34.37
N SER A 289 30.69 -9.01 34.44
CA SER A 289 30.10 -7.78 35.02
C SER A 289 28.84 -7.29 34.30
N VAL A 290 28.75 -7.52 32.99
CA VAL A 290 27.58 -7.14 32.17
C VAL A 290 26.41 -8.11 32.37
N ALA A 291 26.67 -9.36 32.75
CA ALA A 291 25.63 -10.35 33.04
C ALA A 291 24.89 -10.08 34.36
N GLU A 292 25.57 -9.60 35.40
CA GLU A 292 24.94 -9.26 36.70
C GLU A 292 24.03 -8.02 36.64
N ASN A 293 24.27 -7.10 35.71
CA ASN A 293 23.42 -5.91 35.51
C ASN A 293 22.06 -6.26 34.87
N ASN A 294 21.97 -7.35 34.10
CA ASN A 294 20.71 -7.80 33.50
C ASN A 294 19.78 -8.55 34.49
N GLU A 295 20.29 -9.08 35.60
CA GLU A 295 19.46 -9.76 36.62
C GLU A 295 18.74 -8.76 37.55
N LYS A 296 19.32 -7.56 37.76
CA LYS A 296 18.65 -6.46 38.48
C LYS A 296 17.46 -5.89 37.70
N ASP A 297 17.50 -5.93 36.38
CA ASP A 297 16.39 -5.49 35.53
C ASP A 297 15.18 -6.42 35.58
N GLU A 298 15.38 -7.72 35.78
CA GLU A 298 14.28 -8.68 35.87
C GLU A 298 13.56 -8.63 37.22
N LYS A 299 14.31 -8.45 38.32
CA LYS A 299 13.73 -8.19 39.66
C LYS A 299 12.97 -6.86 39.69
N SER A 300 13.48 -5.84 39.00
CA SER A 300 12.82 -4.53 38.89
C SER A 300 11.54 -4.57 38.05
N LYS A 301 11.52 -5.36 36.95
CA LYS A 301 10.30 -5.62 36.17
C LYS A 301 9.22 -6.33 37.00
N LYS A 302 9.59 -7.33 37.79
CA LYS A 302 8.66 -8.04 38.69
C LYS A 302 8.06 -7.14 39.78
N VAL A 303 8.82 -6.19 40.31
CA VAL A 303 8.32 -5.18 41.28
C VAL A 303 7.36 -4.21 40.61
N ILE A 304 7.67 -3.74 39.39
CA ILE A 304 6.81 -2.82 38.62
C ILE A 304 5.49 -3.49 38.23
N ASP A 305 5.50 -4.76 37.83
CA ASP A 305 4.28 -5.51 37.49
C ASP A 305 3.40 -5.76 38.72
N LYS A 306 4.01 -6.05 39.88
CA LYS A 306 3.28 -6.22 41.15
C LYS A 306 2.65 -4.92 41.66
N LEU A 307 3.31 -3.77 41.44
CA LEU A 307 2.75 -2.45 41.72
C LEU A 307 1.62 -2.07 40.74
N ARG A 308 1.67 -2.56 39.51
CA ARG A 308 0.64 -2.32 38.49
C ARG A 308 -0.66 -3.07 38.78
N ASP A 309 -0.58 -4.23 39.43
CA ASP A 309 -1.76 -5.01 39.86
C ASP A 309 -2.40 -4.48 41.15
N LEU A 310 -1.63 -3.81 42.01
CA LEU A 310 -2.11 -3.22 43.27
C LEU A 310 -2.92 -1.92 43.11
N PHE A 311 -2.87 -1.26 41.95
CA PHE A 311 -3.48 0.05 41.70
C PHE A 311 -4.48 0.09 40.53
N ARG A 312 -5.07 -1.04 40.13
CA ARG A 312 -6.18 -1.06 39.17
C ARG A 312 -7.53 -0.91 39.89
N PHE A 313 -8.20 0.22 39.64
CA PHE A 313 -9.67 0.28 39.57
C PHE A 313 -10.13 -0.31 38.24
#